data_AF-L8Y7S3-F1
#
_entry.id   AF-L8Y7S3-F1
#
_cell.length_a   1.000
_cell.length_b   1.000
_cell.length_c   1.000
_cell.angle_alpha   90.00
_cell.angle_beta   90.00
_cell.angle_gamma   90.00
#
_symmetry.space_group_name_H-M   'P 1'
#
loop_
_entity.id
_entity.type
_entity.pdbx_description
1 polymer ?
#
loop_
_entity_poly.entity_id
_entity_poly.type
_entity_poly.pdbx_seq_one_letter_code
_entity_poly.pdbx_strand_id
1 'polypeptide(L)'
;MHSGETPYECKECGKTFIESAYLIRHQRIHTGEKPYGCNQCQKLFRNIAGLIWHQRTHTGEKPYECNHCGKAFRDSSCLTKDQRIHTKETPYQCLECGKSFKQNSHLAVHQRLHSGEGHSQCPQCGKTFTRNSSLV
;
A
#
# COMPACT_ATOMS: atom_id res chain seq x y z
N MET A 1 -12.52 22.86 -14.54
CA MET A 1 -11.63 23.47 -13.54
C MET A 1 -12.01 22.91 -12.17
N HIS A 2 -11.14 22.15 -11.51
CA HIS A 2 -11.29 21.78 -10.11
C HIS A 2 -10.21 22.54 -9.35
N SER A 3 -10.57 23.63 -8.67
CA SER A 3 -9.73 24.21 -7.64
C SER A 3 -9.55 23.12 -6.59
N GLY A 4 -8.36 22.53 -6.51
CA GLY A 4 -8.01 21.48 -5.53
C GLY A 4 -7.92 22.01 -4.11
N GLU A 5 -8.77 22.98 -3.76
CA GLU A 5 -8.82 23.58 -2.45
C GLU A 5 -9.38 22.55 -1.45
N THR A 6 -8.58 22.27 -0.44
CA THR A 6 -8.90 21.35 0.65
C THR A 6 -9.04 22.17 1.92
N PRO A 7 -10.21 22.80 2.17
CA PRO A 7 -10.36 23.80 3.22
C PRO A 7 -10.35 23.20 4.64
N TYR A 8 -10.44 21.87 4.78
CA TYR A 8 -10.53 21.21 6.08
C TYR A 8 -9.19 20.58 6.47
N GLU A 9 -8.48 21.17 7.41
CA GLU A 9 -7.18 20.68 7.88
C GLU A 9 -7.28 19.90 9.20
N CYS A 10 -6.56 18.79 9.27
CA CYS A 10 -6.34 18.05 10.50
C CYS A 10 -5.20 18.67 11.31
N LYS A 11 -5.52 19.27 12.46
CA LYS A 11 -4.55 19.93 13.35
C LYS A 11 -3.49 18.97 13.94
N GLU A 12 -3.75 17.67 13.99
CA GLU A 12 -2.83 16.67 14.53
C GLU A 12 -1.71 16.28 13.54
N CYS A 13 -1.98 16.33 12.23
CA CYS A 13 -1.02 15.84 11.23
C CYS A 13 -0.91 16.71 9.96
N GLY A 14 -1.57 17.88 9.93
CA GLY A 14 -1.56 18.83 8.81
C GLY A 14 -2.25 18.36 7.53
N LYS A 15 -2.87 17.17 7.53
CA LYS A 15 -3.56 16.65 6.34
C LYS A 15 -4.82 17.43 6.04
N THR A 16 -5.00 17.79 4.79
CA THR A 16 -6.15 18.56 4.33
C THR A 16 -7.16 17.69 3.58
N PHE A 17 -8.43 18.07 3.65
CA PHE A 17 -9.56 17.36 3.07
C PHE A 17 -10.49 18.33 2.35
N ILE A 18 -11.12 17.86 1.28
CA ILE A 18 -12.11 18.62 0.50
C ILE A 18 -13.43 18.79 1.28
N GLU A 19 -13.78 17.79 2.09
CA GLU A 19 -15.03 17.77 2.85
C GLU A 19 -14.77 17.57 4.35
N SER A 20 -15.57 18.23 5.19
CA SER A 20 -15.51 18.10 6.65
C SER A 20 -15.76 16.67 7.12
N ALA A 21 -16.67 15.94 6.46
CA ALA A 21 -16.97 14.55 6.77
C ALA A 21 -15.74 13.64 6.62
N TYR A 22 -14.86 13.93 5.66
CA TYR A 22 -13.60 13.19 5.49
C TYR A 22 -12.60 13.53 6.58
N LEU A 23 -12.52 14.80 7.00
CA LEU A 23 -11.71 15.20 8.15
C LEU A 23 -12.18 14.50 9.44
N ILE A 24 -13.48 14.49 9.73
CA ILE A 24 -14.04 13.82 10.92
C ILE A 24 -13.71 12.33 10.90
N ARG A 25 -13.93 11.66 9.76
CA ARG A 25 -13.56 10.24 9.59
C ARG A 25 -12.06 10.01 9.76
N HIS A 26 -11.24 10.94 9.30
CA HIS A 26 -9.79 10.89 9.45
C HIS A 26 -9.35 11.07 10.90
N GLN A 27 -10.00 11.94 11.68
CA GLN A 27 -9.68 12.16 13.09
C GLN A 27 -9.79 10.89 13.94
N ARG A 28 -10.65 9.95 13.55
CA ARG A 28 -10.71 8.61 14.17
C ARG A 28 -9.41 7.81 14.08
N ILE A 29 -8.46 8.23 13.23
CA ILE A 29 -7.10 7.67 13.21
C ILE A 29 -6.35 8.01 14.48
N HIS A 30 -6.48 9.26 14.93
CA HIS A 30 -5.81 9.77 16.11
C HIS A 30 -6.48 9.29 17.40
N THR A 31 -7.82 9.29 17.45
CA THR A 31 -8.55 8.86 18.64
C THR A 31 -8.62 7.33 18.80
N GLY A 32 -8.35 6.57 17.74
CA GLY A 32 -8.50 5.12 17.74
C GLY A 32 -9.95 4.63 17.67
N GLU A 33 -10.95 5.51 17.53
CA GLU A 33 -12.36 5.16 17.45
C GLU A 33 -12.65 4.20 16.29
N LYS A 34 -13.37 3.11 16.58
CA LYS A 34 -13.76 2.08 15.61
C LYS A 34 -15.24 1.71 15.80
N PRO A 35 -16.18 2.55 15.33
CA PRO A 35 -17.60 2.39 15.63
C PRO A 35 -18.28 1.24 14.89
N TYR A 36 -17.63 0.62 13.90
CA TYR A 36 -18.23 -0.42 13.07
C TYR A 36 -17.70 -1.80 13.45
N GLY A 37 -18.55 -2.66 14.01
CA GLY A 37 -18.19 -4.03 14.42
C GLY A 37 -18.63 -5.10 13.41
N CYS A 38 -17.80 -6.14 13.26
CA CYS A 38 -18.18 -7.34 12.53
C CYS A 38 -18.95 -8.29 13.44
N ASN A 39 -20.21 -8.59 13.11
CA ASN A 39 -21.05 -9.48 13.92
C ASN A 39 -20.51 -10.92 14.02
N GLN A 40 -19.70 -11.36 13.06
CA GLN A 40 -19.18 -12.74 13.02
C GLN A 40 -17.92 -12.95 13.84
N CYS A 41 -17.03 -11.96 13.93
CA CYS A 41 -15.75 -12.10 14.64
C CYS A 41 -15.44 -10.95 15.63
N GLN A 42 -16.39 -10.05 15.85
CA GLN A 42 -16.30 -8.89 16.75
C GLN A 42 -15.16 -7.91 16.45
N LYS A 43 -14.52 -8.04 15.29
CA LYS A 43 -13.47 -7.13 14.84
C LYS A 43 -14.04 -5.75 14.54
N LEU A 44 -13.40 -4.70 15.06
CA LEU A 44 -13.84 -3.32 14.92
C LEU A 44 -13.11 -2.57 13.79
N PHE A 45 -13.83 -1.68 13.11
CA PHE A 45 -13.38 -0.88 11.97
C PHE A 45 -13.73 0.60 12.15
N ARG A 46 -12.87 1.47 11.59
CA ARG A 46 -13.01 2.93 11.64
C ARG A 46 -14.09 3.48 10.72
N ASN A 47 -14.39 2.75 9.64
CA ASN A 47 -15.37 3.12 8.63
C ASN A 47 -16.16 1.89 8.15
N ILE A 48 -17.36 2.14 7.61
CA ILE A 48 -18.26 1.08 7.15
C ILE A 48 -17.71 0.33 5.93
N ALA A 49 -17.02 1.02 5.02
CA ALA A 49 -16.41 0.40 3.83
C ALA A 49 -15.37 -0.68 4.22
N GLY A 50 -14.57 -0.43 5.26
CA GLY A 50 -13.61 -1.39 5.79
C GLY A 50 -14.29 -2.60 6.43
N LEU A 51 -15.43 -2.41 7.10
CA LEU A 51 -16.25 -3.50 7.61
C LEU A 51 -16.83 -4.35 6.47
N ILE A 52 -17.45 -3.73 5.46
CA ILE A 52 -18.02 -4.44 4.29
C ILE A 52 -16.92 -5.23 3.56
N TRP A 53 -15.78 -4.59 3.32
CA TRP A 53 -14.64 -5.27 2.69
C TRP A 53 -14.14 -6.45 3.54
N HIS A 54 -14.10 -6.29 4.86
CA HIS A 54 -13.74 -7.38 5.76
C HIS A 54 -14.78 -8.50 5.76
N GLN A 55 -16.08 -8.21 5.67
CA GLN A 55 -17.13 -9.24 5.63
C GLN A 55 -16.95 -10.21 4.45
N ARG A 56 -16.38 -9.74 3.33
CA ARG A 56 -15.98 -10.62 2.21
C ARG A 56 -14.96 -11.69 2.60
N THR A 57 -14.21 -11.52 3.69
CA THR A 57 -13.31 -12.57 4.21
C THR A 57 -14.08 -13.75 4.80
N HIS A 58 -15.31 -13.52 5.25
CA HIS A 58 -16.17 -14.55 5.80
C HIS A 58 -17.03 -15.22 4.72
N THR A 59 -17.60 -14.43 3.82
CA THR A 59 -18.45 -14.97 2.73
C THR A 59 -17.65 -15.63 1.62
N GLY A 60 -16.36 -15.32 1.50
CA GLY A 60 -15.53 -15.77 0.39
C GLY A 60 -15.80 -15.05 -0.93
N GLU A 61 -16.59 -13.96 -0.92
CA GLU A 61 -16.90 -13.17 -2.10
C GLU A 61 -15.63 -12.60 -2.75
N LYS A 62 -15.50 -12.82 -4.05
CA LYS A 62 -14.37 -12.40 -4.87
C LYS A 62 -14.88 -11.70 -6.14
N PRO A 63 -15.30 -10.43 -6.05
CA PRO A 63 -15.97 -9.75 -7.15
C PRO A 63 -15.05 -9.34 -8.30
N TYR A 64 -13.73 -9.51 -8.17
CA TYR A 64 -12.77 -9.07 -9.18
C TYR A 64 -12.13 -10.28 -9.87
N GLU A 65 -12.55 -10.58 -11.09
CA GLU A 65 -12.05 -11.72 -11.87
C GLU A 65 -10.97 -11.31 -12.88
N CYS A 66 -9.94 -12.13 -13.02
CA CYS A 66 -8.91 -11.99 -14.03
C CYS A 66 -9.33 -12.63 -15.35
N ASN A 67 -9.62 -11.81 -16.35
CA ASN A 67 -10.01 -12.29 -17.69
C ASN A 67 -8.94 -13.15 -18.39
N HIS A 68 -7.68 -13.14 -17.94
CA HIS A 68 -6.62 -13.96 -18.54
C HIS A 68 -6.55 -15.39 -17.98
N CYS A 69 -6.93 -15.61 -16.72
CA CYS A 69 -6.76 -16.90 -16.06
C CYS A 69 -7.97 -17.37 -15.22
N GLY A 70 -9.06 -16.61 -15.19
CA GLY A 70 -10.28 -16.92 -14.43
C GLY A 70 -10.12 -16.80 -12.91
N LYS A 71 -8.95 -16.38 -12.41
CA LYS A 71 -8.76 -16.22 -10.96
C LYS A 71 -9.54 -15.03 -10.44
N ALA A 72 -10.35 -15.25 -9.42
CA ALA A 72 -11.10 -14.22 -8.73
C ALA A 72 -10.39 -13.74 -7.45
N PHE A 73 -10.53 -12.45 -7.16
CA PHE A 73 -9.92 -11.74 -6.04
C PHE A 73 -10.96 -10.93 -5.26
N ARG A 74 -10.71 -10.76 -3.96
CA ARG A 74 -11.56 -9.95 -3.05
C ARG A 74 -11.38 -8.44 -3.22
N ASP A 75 -10.24 -8.04 -3.79
CA ASP A 75 -9.78 -6.66 -3.93
C ASP A 75 -9.25 -6.41 -5.34
N SER A 76 -9.58 -5.25 -5.92
CA SER A 76 -9.13 -4.84 -7.24
C SER A 76 -7.61 -4.68 -7.28
N SER A 77 -6.98 -4.24 -6.19
CA SER A 77 -5.52 -4.11 -6.13
C SER A 77 -4.81 -5.46 -6.24
N CYS A 78 -5.42 -6.54 -5.75
CA CYS A 78 -4.92 -7.90 -5.94
C CYS A 78 -5.04 -8.34 -7.40
N LEU A 79 -6.19 -8.05 -8.04
CA LEU A 79 -6.38 -8.31 -9.46
C LEU A 79 -5.34 -7.55 -10.32
N THR A 80 -5.12 -6.26 -10.07
CA THR A 80 -4.12 -5.48 -10.82
C THR A 80 -2.71 -6.05 -10.66
N LYS A 81 -2.35 -6.51 -9.45
CA LYS A 81 -1.05 -7.18 -9.22
C LYS A 81 -0.93 -8.49 -10.00
N ASP A 82 -2.01 -9.27 -10.05
CA ASP A 82 -2.08 -10.51 -10.81
C ASP A 82 -1.98 -10.26 -12.32
N GLN A 83 -2.68 -9.25 -12.84
CA GLN A 83 -2.61 -8.85 -14.25
C GLN A 83 -1.18 -8.54 -14.73
N ARG A 84 -0.34 -7.93 -13.86
CA ARG A 84 1.09 -7.69 -14.16
C ARG A 84 1.92 -8.97 -14.33
N ILE A 85 1.43 -10.11 -13.84
CA ILE A 85 2.06 -11.41 -14.08
C ILE A 85 1.91 -11.76 -15.56
N HIS A 86 0.72 -11.55 -16.11
CA HIS A 86 0.39 -11.83 -17.50
C HIS A 86 1.03 -10.84 -18.49
N THR A 87 0.96 -9.54 -18.21
CA THR A 87 1.50 -8.50 -19.12
C THR A 87 3.02 -8.34 -19.03
N LYS A 88 3.67 -8.92 -18.01
CA LYS A 88 5.08 -8.70 -17.66
C LYS A 88 5.43 -7.22 -17.38
N GLU A 89 4.43 -6.37 -17.13
CA GLU A 89 4.65 -4.96 -16.81
C GLU A 89 5.42 -4.79 -15.49
N THR A 90 6.46 -3.95 -15.51
CA THR A 90 7.30 -3.63 -14.35
C THR A 90 7.35 -2.11 -14.13
N PRO A 91 6.29 -1.50 -13.57
CA PRO A 91 6.17 -0.04 -13.52
C PRO A 91 7.09 0.63 -12.51
N TYR A 92 7.73 -0.14 -11.61
CA TYR A 92 8.59 0.41 -10.57
C TYR A 92 10.05 0.19 -10.92
N GLN A 93 10.74 1.24 -11.35
CA GLN A 93 12.14 1.18 -11.73
C GLN A 93 13.03 1.75 -10.61
N CYS A 94 14.14 1.07 -10.34
CA CYS A 94 15.22 1.62 -9.54
C CYS A 94 16.02 2.62 -10.37
N LEU A 95 16.02 3.88 -9.96
CA LEU A 95 16.76 4.94 -10.68
C LEU A 95 18.28 4.79 -10.57
N GLU A 96 18.78 4.11 -9.52
CA GLU A 96 20.22 3.91 -9.29
C GLU A 96 20.84 2.84 -10.20
N CYS A 97 20.08 1.81 -10.59
CA CYS A 97 20.62 0.66 -11.34
C CYS A 97 19.76 0.23 -12.53
N GLY A 98 18.66 0.94 -12.81
CA GLY A 98 17.74 0.67 -13.92
C GLY A 98 16.86 -0.57 -13.75
N LYS A 99 17.02 -1.36 -12.68
CA LYS A 99 16.26 -2.60 -12.47
C LYS A 99 14.78 -2.30 -12.20
N SER A 100 13.90 -2.96 -12.95
CA SER A 100 12.45 -2.78 -12.85
C SER A 100 11.75 -3.94 -12.11
N PHE A 101 10.67 -3.61 -11.40
CA PHE A 101 9.92 -4.50 -10.54
C PHE A 101 8.41 -4.40 -10.82
N LYS A 102 7.69 -5.51 -10.65
CA LYS A 102 6.22 -5.57 -10.77
C LYS A 102 5.48 -4.93 -9.58
N GLN A 103 6.16 -4.81 -8.43
CA GLN A 103 5.60 -4.33 -7.16
C GLN A 103 6.54 -3.32 -6.50
N ASN A 104 5.96 -2.26 -5.90
CA ASN A 104 6.71 -1.21 -5.20
C ASN A 104 7.45 -1.74 -3.96
N SER A 105 6.86 -2.71 -3.25
CA SER A 105 7.50 -3.35 -2.10
C SER A 105 8.83 -4.01 -2.47
N HIS A 106 8.90 -4.66 -3.64
CA HIS A 106 10.14 -5.27 -4.13
C HIS A 106 11.18 -4.22 -4.50
N LEU A 107 10.77 -3.10 -5.09
CA LEU A 107 11.67 -1.97 -5.34
C LEU A 107 12.19 -1.38 -4.01
N ALA A 108 11.32 -1.16 -3.03
CA ALA A 108 11.70 -0.60 -1.73
C ALA A 108 12.71 -1.50 -0.99
N VAL A 109 12.51 -2.83 -1.01
CA VAL A 109 13.48 -3.78 -0.46
C VAL A 109 14.79 -3.74 -1.25
N HIS A 110 14.72 -3.65 -2.58
CA HIS A 110 15.90 -3.53 -3.42
C HIS A 110 16.68 -2.24 -3.15
N GLN A 111 16.00 -1.12 -2.90
CA GLN A 111 16.65 0.16 -2.61
C GLN A 111 17.49 0.14 -1.34
N ARG A 112 17.14 -0.70 -0.35
CA ARG A 112 17.97 -0.89 0.86
C ARG A 112 19.37 -1.43 0.56
N LEU A 113 19.55 -2.10 -0.57
CA LEU A 113 20.88 -2.55 -1.02
C LEU A 113 21.78 -1.36 -1.43
N HIS A 114 21.19 -0.24 -1.87
CA HIS A 114 21.93 0.97 -2.23
C HIS A 114 22.14 1.90 -1.03
N SER A 115 21.27 1.83 -0.02
CA SER A 115 21.34 2.65 1.20
C SER A 115 22.36 2.15 2.24
N GLY A 116 23.02 1.00 2.00
CA GLY A 116 23.96 0.40 2.95
C GLY A 116 23.33 -0.31 4.15
N GLU A 117 21.99 -0.36 4.23
CA GLU A 117 21.26 -1.14 5.25
C GLU A 117 21.11 -2.62 4.86
N GLY A 118 21.42 -2.96 3.60
CA GLY A 118 21.36 -4.32 3.06
C GLY A 118 22.67 -5.09 3.20
N HIS A 119 22.60 -6.32 3.70
CA HIS A 119 23.75 -7.25 3.82
C HIS A 119 24.13 -7.92 2.48
N SER A 120 23.71 -7.39 1.33
CA SER A 120 23.87 -8.07 0.03
C SER A 120 24.13 -7.09 -1.12
N GLN A 121 24.88 -7.56 -2.11
CA GLN A 121 25.30 -6.79 -3.28
C GLN A 121 24.18 -6.70 -4.32
N CYS A 122 24.05 -5.54 -4.97
CA CYS A 122 23.15 -5.42 -6.12
C CYS A 122 23.74 -6.16 -7.34
N PRO A 123 23.09 -7.21 -7.87
CA PRO A 123 23.64 -8.01 -8.97
C PRO A 123 23.62 -7.30 -10.34
N GLN A 124 23.06 -6.09 -10.45
CA GLN A 124 23.02 -5.32 -11.69
C GLN A 124 24.11 -4.26 -11.78
N CYS A 125 24.54 -3.70 -10.65
CA CYS A 125 25.58 -2.67 -10.64
C CYS A 125 26.82 -3.08 -9.83
N GLY A 126 26.81 -4.25 -9.18
CA GLY A 126 27.94 -4.77 -8.42
C GLY A 126 28.34 -3.91 -7.21
N LYS A 127 27.56 -2.90 -6.83
CA LYS A 127 27.89 -2.05 -5.68
C LYS A 127 27.63 -2.79 -4.37
N THR A 128 28.68 -2.90 -3.57
CA THR A 128 28.68 -3.44 -2.20
C THR A 128 28.96 -2.27 -1.26
N PHE A 129 28.07 -1.99 -0.32
CA PHE A 129 28.34 -1.02 0.74
C PHE A 129 28.60 -1.79 2.03
N THR A 130 29.86 -2.02 2.33
CA THR A 130 30.30 -2.57 3.62
C THR A 130 30.11 -1.48 4.67
N ARG A 131 29.40 -1.81 5.76
CA ARG A 131 29.30 -0.98 6.97
C ARG A 131 30.71 -0.57 7.39
N ASN A 132 31.04 0.71 7.23
CA ASN A 132 32.27 1.27 7.77
C ASN A 132 32.13 1.22 9.30
N SER A 133 32.64 0.14 9.88
CA SER A 133 32.64 -0.04 11.34
C SER A 133 33.86 0.70 11.87
N SER A 134 33.82 2.03 11.84
CA SER A 134 34.72 2.85 12.65
C SER A 134 34.10 2.92 14.05
N LEU A 135 34.36 1.88 14.84
CA LEU A 135 34.37 2.03 16.30
C LEU A 135 35.59 2.91 16.63
N VAL A 136 35.31 4.11 17.12
CA VAL A 136 36.21 4.82 18.04
C VAL A 136 36.18 4.08 19.37
#